data_AF-A0A8H6ZE05-F1
#
_entry.id   AF-A0A8H6ZE05-F1
#
_cell.length_a   1.000
_cell.length_b   1.000
_cell.length_c   1.000
_cell.angle_alpha   90.00
_cell.angle_beta   90.00
_cell.angle_gamma   90.00
#
_symmetry.space_group_name_H-M   'P 1'
#
loop_
_entity.id
_entity.type
_entity.pdbx_description
1 polymer ?
#
loop_
_entity_poly.entity_id
_entity_poly.type
_entity_poly.pdbx_seq_one_letter_code
_entity_poly.pdbx_strand_id
1 'polypeptide(L)'
;MHFQQITHNKQSLPQMQVSIQTSGAVMTLLGVLQQSEKPLKDIPGISRTPAQTIRTIKRQIWAACSGVQDIVDSLQTSTGVKDKTAIFWIDKLIIKAREIQQERFKSDPRLKDKNLKGSARKAIKTRIKDFIQWELYNWVIMQPEERYSKLSKHSGVYLHF
;
A
#
# COMPACT_ATOMS: atom_id res chain seq x y z
N MET A 1 -56.02 45.55 31.47
CA MET A 1 -54.84 45.29 30.64
C MET A 1 -53.62 45.14 31.55
N HIS A 2 -53.35 43.91 31.95
CA HIS A 2 -52.17 43.52 32.74
C HIS A 2 -52.09 41.99 32.68
N PHE A 3 -51.10 41.45 31.99
CA PHE A 3 -50.76 40.04 32.10
C PHE A 3 -49.27 39.93 32.38
N GLN A 4 -48.99 39.71 33.66
CA GLN A 4 -47.72 39.23 34.17
C GLN A 4 -47.52 37.75 33.81
N GLN A 5 -46.25 37.40 33.81
CA GLN A 5 -45.62 36.18 33.36
C GLN A 5 -46.09 34.94 34.14
N ILE A 6 -46.34 33.84 33.42
CA ILE A 6 -46.39 32.49 33.98
C ILE A 6 -45.14 31.73 33.52
N THR A 7 -44.45 31.21 34.51
CA THR A 7 -43.21 30.45 34.50
C THR A 7 -43.42 28.96 34.19
N HIS A 8 -42.40 28.39 33.53
CA HIS A 8 -41.93 27.00 33.52
C HIS A 8 -42.89 25.86 33.13
N ASN A 9 -42.57 25.19 32.00
CA ASN A 9 -42.12 23.79 32.01
C ASN A 9 -41.97 23.30 30.55
N LYS A 10 -40.74 23.21 30.02
CA LYS A 10 -40.40 22.24 28.97
C LYS A 10 -38.97 21.75 29.17
N GLN A 11 -38.89 20.43 29.19
CA GLN A 11 -37.73 19.59 29.43
C GLN A 11 -36.58 19.87 28.46
N SER A 12 -35.38 19.64 28.97
CA SER A 12 -34.09 19.68 28.31
C SER A 12 -33.97 18.69 27.15
N LEU A 13 -33.54 19.18 25.98
CA LEU A 13 -32.86 18.40 24.95
C LEU A 13 -31.67 19.23 24.45
N PRO A 14 -30.42 18.73 24.56
CA PRO A 14 -29.25 19.48 24.15
C PRO A 14 -29.15 19.56 22.62
N GLN A 15 -28.73 20.75 22.20
CA GLN A 15 -28.40 21.16 20.83
C GLN A 15 -27.46 20.15 20.15
N MET A 16 -27.88 19.58 19.02
CA MET A 16 -27.01 18.88 18.10
C MET A 16 -26.77 19.80 16.89
N GLN A 17 -25.64 20.53 16.92
CA GLN A 17 -25.18 21.28 15.76
C GLN A 17 -24.82 20.29 14.64
N VAL A 18 -25.49 20.40 13.50
CA VAL A 18 -25.20 19.62 12.30
C VAL A 18 -24.08 20.33 11.54
N SER A 19 -22.83 19.96 11.83
CA SER A 19 -21.70 20.27 10.94
C SER A 19 -21.64 19.20 9.86
N ILE A 20 -21.96 19.62 8.63
CA ILE A 20 -21.76 18.83 7.42
C ILE A 20 -20.24 18.80 7.17
N GLN A 21 -19.57 17.72 7.55
CA GLN A 21 -18.18 17.46 7.17
C GLN A 21 -18.12 16.27 6.22
N THR A 22 -18.29 16.58 4.93
CA THR A 22 -17.81 15.73 3.85
C THR A 22 -16.29 15.74 3.87
N SER A 23 -15.66 14.64 4.29
CA SER A 23 -14.35 14.15 3.81
C SER A 23 -13.84 13.07 4.76
N GLY A 24 -13.47 11.89 4.24
CA GLY A 24 -12.57 10.98 4.96
C GLY A 24 -12.90 9.49 4.94
N ALA A 25 -14.05 9.05 4.42
CA ALA A 25 -14.47 7.66 4.61
C ALA A 25 -13.79 6.59 3.73
N VAL A 26 -12.97 6.97 2.73
CA VAL A 26 -12.37 5.98 1.82
C VAL A 26 -10.93 5.56 2.21
N MET A 27 -10.34 6.20 3.23
CA MET A 27 -8.95 5.97 3.63
C MET A 27 -8.78 5.27 4.98
N THR A 28 -9.83 4.65 5.53
CA THR A 28 -9.71 3.92 6.81
C THR A 28 -9.61 2.41 6.62
N LEU A 29 -9.99 1.85 5.47
CA LEU A 29 -9.87 0.40 5.21
C LEU A 29 -8.47 -0.05 4.75
N LEU A 30 -7.55 0.89 4.45
CA LEU A 30 -6.17 0.58 4.08
C LEU A 30 -5.15 0.85 5.19
N GLY A 31 -5.59 1.31 6.37
CA GLY A 31 -4.74 1.62 7.52
C GLY A 31 -4.50 0.46 8.50
N VAL A 32 -5.22 -0.65 8.35
CA VAL A 32 -5.19 -1.78 9.30
C VAL A 32 -4.01 -2.74 9.08
N LEU A 33 -3.21 -2.58 8.01
CA LEU A 33 -2.05 -3.46 7.75
C LEU A 33 -0.70 -2.88 8.18
N GLN A 34 -0.67 -1.84 9.03
CA GLN A 34 0.59 -1.24 9.47
C GLN A 34 0.69 -0.97 10.98
N GLN A 35 -0.03 -1.74 11.81
CA GLN A 35 0.15 -1.70 13.26
C GLN A 35 1.12 -2.80 13.74
N SER A 36 2.26 -2.31 14.22
CA SER A 36 3.16 -2.88 15.23
C SER A 36 3.59 -4.35 15.07
N GLU A 37 4.61 -4.59 14.24
CA GLU A 37 5.56 -5.66 14.53
C GLU A 37 6.97 -5.12 14.28
N LYS A 38 7.77 -5.07 15.36
CA LYS A 38 9.21 -4.84 15.29
C LYS A 38 9.80 -5.72 14.18
N PRO A 39 10.83 -5.26 13.43
CA PRO A 39 11.50 -6.13 12.47
C PRO A 39 12.01 -7.34 13.25
N LEU A 40 11.38 -8.49 13.06
CA LEU A 40 11.84 -9.77 13.56
C LEU A 40 13.17 -10.02 12.85
N LYS A 41 14.24 -9.66 13.53
CA LYS A 41 15.59 -10.07 13.15
C LYS A 41 15.63 -11.57 13.44
N ASP A 42 15.66 -12.38 12.38
CA ASP A 42 15.68 -13.83 12.50
C ASP A 42 16.87 -14.24 13.37
N ILE A 43 16.58 -14.97 14.46
CA ILE A 43 17.60 -15.46 15.37
C ILE A 43 18.26 -16.67 14.70
N PRO A 44 19.60 -16.69 14.53
CA PRO A 44 20.28 -17.84 13.95
C PRO A 44 20.00 -19.10 14.78
N GLY A 45 19.65 -20.20 14.11
CA GLY A 45 19.36 -21.49 14.74
C GLY A 45 17.88 -21.82 14.96
N ILE A 46 16.96 -20.87 14.71
CA ILE A 46 15.51 -21.14 14.72
C ILE A 46 14.99 -21.26 13.29
N SER A 47 14.36 -22.40 12.98
CA SER A 47 13.72 -22.61 11.69
C SER A 47 12.53 -21.67 11.51
N ARG A 48 12.48 -20.97 10.38
CA ARG A 48 11.36 -20.10 10.02
C ARG A 48 10.12 -20.92 9.70
N THR A 49 8.95 -20.39 10.04
CA THR A 49 7.68 -20.99 9.62
C THR A 49 7.32 -20.56 8.19
N PRO A 50 6.54 -21.37 7.45
CA PRO A 50 6.06 -20.98 6.11
C PRO A 50 5.33 -19.63 6.12
N ALA A 51 4.55 -19.34 7.16
CA ALA A 51 3.84 -18.07 7.31
C ALA A 51 4.80 -16.87 7.43
N GLN A 52 5.92 -17.02 8.14
CA GLN A 52 6.95 -15.99 8.25
C GLN A 52 7.65 -15.75 6.91
N THR A 53 7.95 -16.82 6.16
CA THR A 53 8.53 -16.73 4.82
C THR A 53 7.59 -16.01 3.86
N ILE A 54 6.30 -16.38 3.83
CA ILE A 54 5.29 -15.71 2.99
C ILE A 54 5.19 -14.22 3.33
N ARG A 55 5.15 -13.88 4.62
CA ARG A 55 5.10 -12.48 5.08
C ARG A 55 6.33 -11.70 4.63
N THR A 56 7.51 -12.31 4.72
CA THR A 56 8.77 -11.70 4.30
C THR A 56 8.80 -11.45 2.79
N ILE A 57 8.40 -12.44 1.99
CA ILE A 57 8.31 -12.30 0.54
C ILE A 57 7.33 -11.18 0.16
N LYS A 58 6.15 -11.12 0.77
CA LYS A 58 5.19 -10.03 0.54
C LYS A 58 5.77 -8.65 0.87
N ARG A 59 6.53 -8.53 1.96
CA ARG A 59 7.22 -7.28 2.33
C ARG A 59 8.29 -6.89 1.31
N GLN A 60 9.08 -7.86 0.81
CA GLN A 60 10.08 -7.61 -0.24
C GLN A 60 9.43 -7.16 -1.55
N ILE A 61 8.33 -7.79 -1.96
CA ILE A 61 7.54 -7.39 -3.13
C ILE A 61 6.98 -5.97 -2.95
N TRP A 62 6.38 -5.67 -1.79
CA TRP A 62 5.89 -4.33 -1.47
C TRP A 62 7.00 -3.28 -1.56
N ALA A 63 8.19 -3.58 -1.03
CA ALA A 63 9.35 -2.70 -1.13
C ALA A 63 9.82 -2.50 -2.58
N ALA A 64 9.84 -3.55 -3.40
CA ALA A 64 10.20 -3.48 -4.81
C ALA A 64 9.26 -2.55 -5.60
N CYS A 65 7.97 -2.54 -5.27
CA CYS A 65 6.97 -1.63 -5.88
C CYS A 65 7.27 -0.14 -5.62
N SER A 66 8.14 0.22 -4.67
CA SER A 66 8.60 1.60 -4.47
C SER A 66 9.66 2.05 -5.49
N GLY A 67 10.30 1.10 -6.19
CA GLY A 67 11.38 1.37 -7.15
C GLY A 67 12.77 1.55 -6.53
N VAL A 68 12.95 1.26 -5.24
CA VAL A 68 14.23 1.41 -4.52
C VAL A 68 14.81 0.03 -4.19
N GLN A 69 15.95 -0.29 -4.82
CA GLN A 69 16.62 -1.59 -4.67
C GLN A 69 17.21 -1.76 -3.27
N ASP A 70 17.82 -0.71 -2.73
CA ASP A 70 18.47 -0.71 -1.41
C ASP A 70 17.54 -1.19 -0.27
N ILE A 71 16.25 -0.87 -0.35
CA ILE A 71 15.25 -1.30 0.64
C ILE A 71 15.07 -2.82 0.57
N VAL A 72 15.02 -3.37 -0.65
CA VAL A 72 14.89 -4.82 -0.86
C VAL A 72 16.16 -5.54 -0.41
N ASP A 73 17.33 -5.02 -0.76
CA ASP A 73 18.62 -5.60 -0.38
C ASP A 73 18.79 -5.63 1.15
N SER A 74 18.39 -4.55 1.84
CA SER A 74 18.36 -4.48 3.30
C SER A 74 17.40 -5.51 3.91
N LEU A 75 16.21 -5.70 3.31
CA LEU A 75 15.25 -6.72 3.75
C LEU A 75 15.80 -8.14 3.52
N GLN A 76 16.39 -8.43 2.37
CA GLN A 76 16.99 -9.73 2.09
C GLN A 76 18.19 -10.02 2.99
N THR A 77 19.00 -9.01 3.30
CA THR A 77 20.16 -9.14 4.19
C THR A 77 19.74 -9.39 5.63
N SER A 78 18.74 -8.65 6.12
CA SER A 78 18.26 -8.78 7.51
C SER A 78 17.45 -10.06 7.75
N THR A 79 16.76 -10.58 6.74
CA THR A 79 15.92 -11.80 6.86
C THR A 79 16.61 -13.06 6.35
N GLY A 80 17.62 -12.94 5.48
CA GLY A 80 18.22 -14.07 4.79
C GLY A 80 17.26 -14.83 3.87
N VAL A 81 16.11 -14.25 3.51
CA VAL A 81 15.11 -14.86 2.62
C VAL A 81 15.32 -14.37 1.20
N LYS A 82 15.68 -15.28 0.29
CA LYS A 82 15.89 -15.03 -1.14
C LYS A 82 15.16 -16.08 -1.96
N ASP A 83 13.87 -15.84 -2.20
CA ASP A 83 13.05 -16.72 -3.03
C ASP A 83 13.27 -16.42 -4.52
N LYS A 84 13.56 -17.44 -5.33
CA LYS A 84 13.91 -17.26 -6.76
C LYS A 84 12.75 -16.68 -7.57
N THR A 85 11.53 -17.13 -7.31
CA THR A 85 10.33 -16.62 -7.99
C THR A 85 10.08 -15.17 -7.61
N ALA A 86 10.21 -14.83 -6.32
CA ALA A 86 10.08 -13.47 -5.83
C ALA A 86 11.15 -12.54 -6.42
N ILE A 87 12.41 -12.97 -6.52
CA ILE A 87 13.51 -12.18 -7.10
C ILE A 87 13.18 -11.77 -8.53
N PHE A 88 12.71 -12.71 -9.36
CA PHE A 88 12.29 -12.40 -10.73
C PHE A 88 11.25 -11.27 -10.78
N TRP A 89 10.24 -11.33 -9.90
CA TRP A 89 9.21 -10.29 -9.83
C TRP A 89 9.73 -8.98 -9.24
N ILE A 90 10.59 -9.03 -8.22
CA ILE A 90 11.21 -7.87 -7.59
C ILE A 90 11.95 -7.03 -8.65
N ASP A 91 12.79 -7.68 -9.47
CA ASP A 91 13.57 -6.98 -10.50
C ASP A 91 12.65 -6.30 -11.53
N LYS A 92 11.59 -7.00 -11.97
CA LYS A 92 10.59 -6.45 -12.89
C LYS A 92 9.81 -5.29 -12.27
N LEU A 93 9.43 -5.40 -11.00
CA LEU A 93 8.64 -4.40 -10.30
C LEU A 93 9.44 -3.12 -10.04
N ILE A 94 10.73 -3.23 -9.71
CA ILE A 94 11.59 -2.05 -9.50
C ILE A 94 11.66 -1.22 -10.78
N ILE A 95 11.92 -1.86 -11.93
CA ILE A 95 11.98 -1.18 -13.23
C ILE A 95 10.64 -0.54 -13.55
N LYS A 96 9.55 -1.31 -13.47
CA LYS A 96 8.20 -0.84 -13.77
C LYS A 96 7.75 0.30 -12.86
N ALA A 97 8.08 0.25 -11.57
CA ALA A 97 7.78 1.33 -10.62
C ALA A 97 8.49 2.64 -11.01
N ARG A 98 9.77 2.56 -11.42
CA ARG A 98 10.52 3.75 -11.87
C ARG A 98 9.93 4.35 -13.13
N GLU A 99 9.56 3.53 -14.10
CA GLU A 99 8.95 3.96 -15.36
C GLU A 99 7.62 4.70 -15.11
N ILE A 100 6.70 4.07 -14.37
CA ILE A 100 5.38 4.66 -14.07
C ILE A 100 5.53 5.93 -13.23
N GLN A 101 6.47 5.96 -12.28
CA GLN A 101 6.76 7.18 -11.51
C GLN A 101 7.21 8.32 -12.41
N GLN A 102 8.14 8.07 -13.34
CA GLN A 102 8.60 9.10 -14.27
C GLN A 102 7.48 9.60 -15.17
N GLU A 103 6.66 8.69 -15.69
CA GLU A 103 5.50 9.02 -16.52
C GLU A 103 4.51 9.91 -15.76
N ARG A 104 4.07 9.48 -14.56
CA ARG A 104 3.11 10.23 -13.74
C ARG A 104 3.66 11.57 -13.25
N PHE A 105 4.96 11.65 -12.94
CA PHE A 105 5.56 12.94 -12.57
C PHE A 105 5.60 13.94 -13.73
N LYS A 106 5.73 13.46 -14.97
CA LYS A 106 5.71 14.32 -16.17
C LYS A 106 4.28 14.75 -16.52
N SER A 107 3.31 13.85 -16.37
CA SER A 107 1.92 14.10 -16.77
C SER A 107 1.11 14.86 -15.72
N ASP A 108 1.39 14.72 -14.42
CA ASP A 108 0.60 15.31 -13.34
C ASP A 108 0.58 16.86 -13.40
N PRO A 109 -0.59 17.49 -13.62
CA PRO A 109 -0.71 18.95 -13.73
C PRO A 109 -0.29 19.69 -12.46
N ARG A 110 -0.47 19.10 -11.27
CA ARG A 110 -0.17 19.75 -9.98
C ARG A 110 1.32 20.01 -9.82
N LEU A 111 2.16 19.18 -10.44
CA LEU A 111 3.62 19.34 -10.42
C LEU A 111 4.14 20.38 -11.43
N LYS A 112 3.29 20.91 -12.31
CA LYS A 112 3.64 21.95 -13.29
C LYS A 112 3.54 23.37 -12.72
N ASP A 113 2.90 23.54 -11.56
CA ASP A 113 2.85 24.81 -10.86
C ASP A 113 4.26 25.28 -10.44
N LYS A 114 4.62 26.50 -10.84
CA LYS A 114 5.92 27.14 -10.57
C LYS A 114 6.04 27.60 -9.11
N ASN A 115 4.91 27.84 -8.44
CA ASN A 115 4.85 28.26 -7.04
C ASN A 115 4.97 27.07 -6.08
N LEU A 116 4.71 25.85 -6.56
CA LEU A 116 4.80 24.63 -5.77
C LEU A 116 6.27 24.20 -5.59
N LYS A 117 6.84 24.54 -4.44
CA LYS A 117 8.24 24.26 -4.06
C LYS A 117 8.35 23.49 -2.74
N GLY A 118 9.55 22.99 -2.46
CA GLY A 118 9.92 22.42 -1.16
C GLY A 118 9.05 21.24 -0.72
N SER A 119 8.56 21.31 0.53
CA SER A 119 7.82 20.26 1.20
C SER A 119 6.51 19.90 0.49
N ALA A 120 5.76 20.88 -0.02
CA ALA A 120 4.49 20.66 -0.70
C ALA A 120 4.66 19.84 -1.99
N ARG A 121 5.66 20.19 -2.81
CA ARG A 121 6.01 19.42 -4.03
C ARG A 121 6.42 17.99 -3.70
N LYS A 122 7.20 17.81 -2.62
CA LYS A 122 7.63 16.50 -2.13
C LYS A 122 6.43 15.66 -1.68
N ALA A 123 5.48 16.24 -0.96
CA ALA A 123 4.26 15.55 -0.50
C ALA A 123 3.42 15.01 -1.66
N ILE A 124 3.24 15.80 -2.73
CA ILE A 124 2.54 15.33 -3.95
C ILE A 124 3.27 14.16 -4.59
N LYS A 125 4.60 14.27 -4.76
CA LYS A 125 5.40 13.16 -5.32
C LYS A 125 5.31 11.91 -4.46
N THR A 126 5.39 12.02 -3.14
CA THR A 126 5.22 10.90 -2.21
C THR A 126 3.85 10.26 -2.42
N ARG A 127 2.78 11.06 -2.48
CA ARG A 127 1.44 10.54 -2.67
C ARG A 127 1.26 9.77 -3.97
N ILE A 128 1.85 10.26 -5.07
CA ILE A 128 1.85 9.58 -6.36
C ILE A 128 2.62 8.25 -6.25
N LYS A 129 3.78 8.24 -5.58
CA LYS A 129 4.56 7.01 -5.35
C LYS A 129 3.78 5.98 -4.54
N ASP A 130 3.12 6.39 -3.46
CA ASP A 130 2.32 5.50 -2.62
C ASP A 130 1.20 4.82 -3.44
N PHE A 131 0.54 5.58 -4.30
CA PHE A 131 -0.52 5.05 -5.16
C PHE A 131 0.02 4.07 -6.20
N ILE A 132 1.15 4.39 -6.86
CA ILE A 132 1.83 3.47 -7.79
C ILE A 132 2.27 2.19 -7.08
N GLN A 133 2.83 2.32 -5.87
CA GLN A 133 3.29 1.19 -5.07
C GLN A 133 2.13 0.23 -4.78
N TRP A 134 1.00 0.77 -4.32
CA TRP A 134 -0.20 -0.01 -4.04
C TRP A 134 -0.76 -0.70 -5.30
N GLU A 135 -0.85 0.03 -6.41
CA GLU A 135 -1.34 -0.49 -7.69
C GLU A 135 -0.47 -1.64 -8.21
N LEU A 136 0.86 -1.48 -8.20
CA LEU A 136 1.77 -2.52 -8.63
C LEU A 136 1.75 -3.74 -7.71
N TYR A 137 1.62 -3.52 -6.40
CA TYR A 137 1.51 -4.60 -5.44
C TYR A 137 0.23 -5.42 -5.65
N ASN A 138 -0.92 -4.76 -5.81
CA ASN A 138 -2.15 -5.48 -6.12
C ASN A 138 -2.07 -6.20 -7.45
N TRP A 139 -1.48 -5.58 -8.47
CA TRP A 139 -1.30 -6.22 -9.76
C TRP A 139 -0.47 -7.51 -9.68
N VAL A 140 0.62 -7.53 -8.91
CA VAL A 140 1.47 -8.73 -8.79
C VAL A 140 0.86 -9.79 -7.88
N ILE A 141 0.06 -9.42 -6.88
CA ILE A 141 -0.58 -10.38 -5.97
C ILE A 141 -1.88 -10.93 -6.56
N MET A 142 -2.64 -10.12 -7.29
CA MET A 142 -3.92 -10.49 -7.91
C MET A 142 -3.78 -10.90 -9.38
N GLN A 143 -2.59 -11.38 -9.79
CA GLN A 143 -2.25 -11.74 -11.19
C GLN A 143 -3.51 -12.18 -11.96
N PRO A 144 -3.93 -11.45 -13.01
CA PRO A 144 -5.24 -11.62 -13.61
C PRO A 144 -5.45 -13.06 -14.09
N GLU A 145 -6.57 -13.65 -13.69
CA GLU A 145 -6.94 -15.03 -13.98
C GLU A 145 -6.89 -15.34 -15.49
N GLU A 146 -7.18 -14.34 -16.32
CA GLU A 146 -7.08 -14.39 -17.77
C GLU A 146 -5.71 -14.82 -18.31
N ARG A 147 -4.62 -14.57 -17.56
CA ARG A 147 -3.28 -15.01 -17.94
C ARG A 147 -3.07 -16.49 -17.60
N TYR A 148 -3.63 -16.95 -16.48
CA TYR A 148 -3.55 -18.36 -16.07
C TYR A 148 -4.48 -19.24 -16.90
N SER A 149 -5.66 -18.75 -17.28
CA SER A 149 -6.62 -19.48 -18.13
C SER A 149 -6.12 -19.68 -19.57
N LYS A 150 -5.12 -18.89 -20.01
CA LYS A 150 -4.42 -19.04 -21.29
C LYS A 150 -3.24 -20.01 -21.26
N LEU A 151 -2.84 -20.49 -20.08
CA LEU A 151 -1.84 -21.56 -20.01
C LEU A 151 -2.48 -22.84 -20.57
N SER A 152 -1.84 -23.47 -21.56
CA SER A 152 -2.34 -24.72 -22.11
C SER A 152 -2.38 -25.78 -21.00
N LYS A 153 -3.44 -26.59 -20.95
CA LYS A 153 -3.61 -27.65 -19.93
C LYS A 153 -2.55 -28.76 -19.98
N HIS A 154 -1.57 -28.68 -20.89
CA HIS A 154 -0.63 -29.74 -21.23
C HIS A 154 0.82 -29.49 -20.78
N SER A 155 1.10 -28.58 -19.84
CA SER A 155 2.43 -28.50 -19.22
C SER A 155 2.70 -29.61 -18.18
N GLY A 156 1.91 -30.69 -18.19
CA GLY A 156 2.23 -31.93 -17.49
C GLY A 156 3.34 -32.66 -18.24
N VAL A 157 4.59 -32.32 -17.95
CA VAL A 157 5.72 -33.20 -18.23
C VAL A 157 5.54 -34.43 -17.32
N TYR A 158 4.79 -35.41 -17.80
CA TYR A 158 4.85 -36.76 -17.26
C TYR A 158 6.19 -37.33 -17.69
N LEU A 159 7.20 -37.19 -16.83
CA LEU A 159 8.37 -38.06 -16.88
C LEU A 159 7.87 -39.45 -16.47
N HIS A 160 7.53 -40.27 -17.47
CA HIS A 160 7.46 -41.72 -17.31
C HIS A 160 8.90 -42.21 -17.09
N PHE A 161 9.20 -42.62 -15.86
CA PHE A 161 10.28 -43.55 -15.55
C PHE A 161 9.70 -44.96 -15.45
#